data_AF-A0A6V7HVK1-F1
#
_entry.id   AF-A0A6V7HVK1-F1
#
_cell.length_a   1.000
_cell.length_b   1.000
_cell.length_c   1.000
_cell.angle_alpha   90.00
_cell.angle_beta   90.00
_cell.angle_gamma   90.00
#
_symmetry.space_group_name_H-M   'P 1'
#
loop_
_entity.id
_entity.type
_entity.pdbx_description
1 polymer ?
#
loop_
_entity_poly.entity_id
_entity_poly.type
_entity_poly.pdbx_seq_one_letter_code
_entity_poly.pdbx_strand_id
1 'polypeptide(L)'
;NSFGRPDADVAAETLANHERCNSSFVHGIFQAQFRSSLTCPRCNRQSNTFDPFLCVSVPVPQQQKQINLFVNVLYTSQQPRQVRIGVSVNQAANIKELREILASDTGIEEGHMLLTEVHDEGFH
;
A
#
# COMPACT_ATOMS: atom_id res chain seq x y z
N ASN A 1 -2.54 -1.14 -29.25
CA ASN A 1 -3.10 0.17 -29.70
C ASN A 1 -4.60 0.05 -29.95
N SER A 2 -5.40 0.29 -28.92
CA SER A 2 -6.85 0.42 -29.01
C SER A 2 -7.21 1.78 -29.63
N PHE A 3 -7.23 1.89 -30.95
CA PHE A 3 -7.61 3.10 -31.70
C PHE A 3 -9.13 3.36 -31.63
N GLY A 4 -9.72 3.44 -30.43
CA GLY A 4 -11.17 3.64 -30.22
C GLY A 4 -12.04 2.40 -30.49
N ARG A 5 -11.44 1.25 -30.79
CA ARG A 5 -12.14 -0.04 -30.91
C ARG A 5 -12.53 -0.58 -29.53
N PRO A 6 -13.64 -1.32 -29.41
CA PRO A 6 -14.01 -1.99 -28.16
C PRO A 6 -12.91 -2.95 -27.72
N ASP A 7 -12.59 -2.92 -26.42
CA ASP A 7 -11.56 -3.76 -25.83
C ASP A 7 -11.84 -5.27 -26.05
N ALA A 8 -13.11 -5.67 -26.06
CA ALA A 8 -13.53 -7.06 -26.31
C ALA A 8 -13.12 -7.55 -27.71
N ASP A 9 -13.28 -6.73 -28.76
CA ASP A 9 -12.94 -7.10 -30.13
C ASP A 9 -11.42 -7.22 -30.31
N VAL A 10 -10.66 -6.30 -29.69
CA VAL A 10 -9.20 -6.29 -29.75
C VAL A 10 -8.62 -7.47 -28.97
N ALA A 11 -9.22 -7.82 -27.82
CA ALA A 11 -8.84 -9.00 -27.04
C ALA A 11 -9.08 -10.29 -27.82
N ALA A 12 -10.27 -10.46 -28.40
CA ALA A 12 -10.61 -11.62 -29.21
C ALA A 12 -9.72 -11.78 -30.45
N GLU A 13 -9.41 -10.68 -31.15
CA GLU A 13 -8.49 -10.70 -32.29
C GLU A 13 -7.07 -11.10 -31.86
N THR A 14 -6.61 -10.57 -30.72
CA THR A 14 -5.30 -10.90 -30.16
C THR A 14 -5.24 -12.36 -29.70
N LEU A 15 -6.33 -12.88 -29.14
CA LEU A 15 -6.48 -14.30 -28.77
C LEU A 15 -6.36 -15.20 -29.99
N ALA A 16 -7.18 -14.95 -31.01
CA ALA A 16 -7.20 -15.73 -32.23
C ALA A 16 -5.83 -15.73 -32.93
N ASN A 17 -5.13 -14.58 -32.91
CA ASN A 17 -3.77 -14.50 -33.45
C ASN A 17 -2.76 -15.31 -32.62
N HIS A 18 -2.88 -15.34 -31.30
CA HIS A 18 -2.00 -16.13 -30.44
C HIS A 18 -2.23 -17.63 -30.60
N GLU A 19 -3.49 -18.07 -30.69
CA GLU A 19 -3.88 -19.47 -30.84
C GLU A 19 -3.37 -20.09 -32.15
N ARG A 20 -3.18 -19.31 -33.21
CA ARG A 20 -2.57 -19.78 -34.48
C ARG A 20 -1.20 -20.40 -34.30
N CYS A 21 -0.43 -19.93 -33.33
CA CYS A 21 0.91 -20.42 -33.03
C CYS A 21 0.96 -21.30 -31.79
N ASN A 22 -0.05 -21.20 -30.90
CA ASN A 22 -0.07 -21.85 -29.59
C ASN A 22 -1.44 -22.50 -29.36
N SER A 23 -1.64 -23.70 -29.92
CA SER A 23 -2.86 -24.50 -29.75
C SER A 23 -2.53 -25.84 -29.10
N SER A 24 -2.63 -25.92 -27.77
CA SER A 24 -2.52 -27.20 -27.06
C SER A 24 -3.60 -27.32 -25.98
N PHE A 25 -3.81 -28.54 -25.47
CA PHE A 25 -4.75 -28.77 -24.36
C PHE A 25 -4.47 -27.89 -23.15
N VAL A 26 -3.19 -27.65 -22.83
CA VAL A 26 -2.80 -26.76 -21.72
C VAL A 26 -3.29 -25.34 -21.97
N HIS A 27 -3.12 -24.81 -23.18
CA HIS A 27 -3.63 -23.48 -23.54
C HIS A 27 -5.16 -23.43 -23.46
N GLY A 28 -5.86 -24.47 -23.92
CA GLY A 28 -7.33 -24.51 -23.85
C GLY A 28 -7.92 -24.50 -22.43
N ILE A 29 -7.15 -24.91 -21.42
CA ILE A 29 -7.63 -24.96 -20.03
C ILE A 29 -7.09 -23.81 -19.17
N PHE A 30 -5.82 -23.43 -19.35
CA PHE A 30 -5.13 -22.53 -18.43
C PHE A 30 -4.88 -21.12 -19.00
N GLN A 31 -5.15 -20.90 -20.28
CA GLN A 31 -4.89 -19.60 -20.89
C GLN A 31 -5.93 -18.57 -20.48
N ALA A 32 -5.42 -17.39 -20.13
CA ALA A 32 -6.20 -16.17 -19.94
C ALA A 32 -5.43 -14.98 -20.54
N GLN A 33 -6.00 -13.78 -20.47
CA GLN A 33 -5.39 -12.56 -21.02
C GLN A 33 -5.41 -11.41 -20.01
N PHE A 34 -4.27 -10.73 -19.87
CA PHE A 34 -4.18 -9.47 -19.14
C PHE A 34 -4.60 -8.31 -20.03
N ARG A 35 -5.29 -7.32 -19.46
CA ARG A 35 -5.47 -6.01 -20.07
C ARG A 35 -4.41 -5.05 -19.53
N SER A 36 -3.24 -5.01 -20.16
CA SER A 36 -2.15 -4.12 -19.80
C SER A 36 -2.45 -2.70 -20.32
N SER A 37 -2.66 -1.75 -19.41
CA SER A 37 -3.03 -0.38 -19.75
C SER A 37 -1.91 0.59 -19.38
N LEU A 38 -1.34 1.27 -20.36
CA LEU A 38 -0.32 2.31 -20.16
C LEU A 38 -0.89 3.67 -20.53
N THR A 39 -0.79 4.63 -19.61
CA THR A 39 -1.16 6.03 -19.86
C THR A 39 0.10 6.88 -19.94
N CYS A 40 0.32 7.55 -21.07
CA CYS A 40 1.44 8.47 -21.21
C CYS A 40 1.18 9.75 -20.38
N PRO A 41 2.04 10.11 -19.41
CA PRO A 41 1.79 11.27 -18.54
C PRO A 41 1.92 12.63 -19.25
N ARG A 42 2.48 12.68 -20.47
CA ARG A 42 2.64 13.94 -21.23
C ARG A 42 1.46 14.25 -22.14
N CYS A 43 0.91 13.23 -22.80
CA CYS A 43 -0.16 13.39 -23.79
C CYS A 43 -1.47 12.71 -23.40
N ASN A 44 -1.54 12.09 -22.21
CA ASN A 44 -2.69 11.35 -21.68
C ASN A 44 -3.22 10.25 -22.62
N ARG A 45 -2.43 9.86 -23.62
CA ARG A 45 -2.83 8.78 -24.53
C ARG A 45 -2.72 7.45 -23.80
N GLN A 46 -3.84 6.73 -23.80
CA GLN A 46 -3.92 5.37 -23.28
C GLN A 46 -3.56 4.37 -24.38
N SER A 47 -2.75 3.39 -24.03
CA SER A 47 -2.42 2.24 -24.85
C SER A 47 -2.76 0.96 -24.09
N ASN A 48 -3.72 0.21 -24.61
CA ASN A 48 -4.05 -1.11 -24.10
C ASN A 48 -3.41 -2.19 -24.98
N THR A 49 -2.89 -3.23 -24.32
CA THR A 49 -2.47 -4.51 -24.91
C THR A 49 -3.15 -5.66 -24.18
N PHE A 50 -3.38 -6.76 -24.91
CA PHE A 50 -4.00 -7.97 -24.39
C PHE A 50 -2.99 -9.11 -24.41
N ASP A 51 -2.36 -9.37 -23.28
CA ASP A 51 -1.20 -10.24 -23.19
C ASP A 51 -1.61 -11.62 -22.65
N PRO A 52 -1.43 -12.71 -23.41
CA PRO A 52 -1.80 -14.06 -22.98
C PRO A 52 -0.89 -14.52 -21.83
N PHE A 53 -1.48 -15.21 -20.86
CA PHE A 53 -0.75 -15.82 -19.74
C PHE A 53 -1.34 -17.17 -19.35
N LEU A 54 -0.51 -18.02 -18.76
CA LEU A 54 -0.90 -19.32 -18.19
C LEU A 54 -0.84 -19.34 -16.66
N CYS A 55 -0.12 -18.39 -16.06
CA CYS A 55 0.00 -18.23 -14.61
C CYS A 55 0.15 -16.75 -14.25
N VAL A 56 -0.20 -16.41 -13.00
CA VAL A 56 -0.07 -15.06 -12.46
C VAL A 56 0.79 -15.09 -11.22
N SER A 57 1.84 -14.27 -11.21
CA SER A 57 2.55 -13.95 -9.98
C SER A 57 1.78 -12.87 -9.23
N VAL A 58 1.36 -13.17 -8.00
CA VAL A 58 0.73 -12.19 -7.11
C VAL A 58 1.77 -11.62 -6.14
N PRO A 59 1.75 -10.31 -5.85
CA PRO A 59 2.64 -9.75 -4.85
C PRO A 59 2.29 -10.31 -3.48
N VAL A 60 3.30 -10.76 -2.73
CA VAL A 60 3.11 -11.11 -1.32
C VAL A 60 2.94 -9.81 -0.54
N PRO A 61 1.87 -9.66 0.28
CA PRO A 61 1.71 -8.49 1.13
C PRO A 61 2.96 -8.30 1.99
N GLN A 62 3.64 -7.17 1.84
CA GLN A 62 4.73 -6.82 2.72
C GLN A 62 4.13 -6.51 4.10
N GLN A 63 4.35 -7.40 5.06
CA GLN A 63 3.99 -7.12 6.44
C GLN A 63 4.88 -5.97 6.93
N GLN A 64 4.27 -4.80 7.09
CA GLN A 64 4.90 -3.72 7.83
C GLN A 64 5.11 -4.21 9.25
N LYS A 65 6.37 -4.38 9.66
CA LYS A 65 6.69 -4.79 11.02
C LYS A 65 6.16 -3.72 11.96
N GLN A 66 5.16 -4.07 12.75
CA GLN A 66 4.68 -3.21 13.81
C GLN A 66 5.56 -3.39 15.04
N ILE A 67 5.89 -2.27 15.68
CA ILE A 67 6.58 -2.23 16.95
C ILE A 67 5.60 -1.68 17.98
N ASN A 68 5.54 -2.32 19.13
CA ASN A 68 4.78 -1.85 20.28
C ASN A 68 5.70 -0.98 21.15
N LEU A 69 5.40 0.31 21.22
CA LEU A 69 6.07 1.28 22.06
C LEU A 69 5.21 1.55 23.30
N PHE A 70 5.86 1.71 24.45
CA PHE A 70 5.19 2.19 25.64
C PHE A 70 5.61 3.62 25.92
N VAL A 71 4.67 4.56 25.81
CA VAL A 71 4.90 5.98 26.04
C VAL A 71 4.32 6.37 27.39
N ASN A 72 5.13 7.01 28.23
CA ASN A 72 4.64 7.62 29.47
C ASN A 72 4.15 9.04 29.17
N VAL A 73 2.86 9.28 29.30
CA VAL A 73 2.26 10.61 29.10
C VAL A 73 2.07 11.27 30.47
N LEU A 74 2.58 12.49 30.58
CA LEU A 74 2.44 13.34 31.76
C LEU A 74 1.48 14.49 31.45
N TYR A 75 0.33 14.52 32.11
CA TYR A 75 -0.64 15.60 31.97
C TYR A 75 -0.34 16.74 32.93
N THR A 76 -0.34 17.97 32.42
CA THR A 76 -0.14 19.19 33.22
C THR A 76 -1.39 19.57 34.02
N SER A 77 -2.58 19.28 33.48
CA SER A 77 -3.87 19.77 34.02
C SER A 77 -4.91 18.68 34.34
N GLN A 78 -4.67 17.41 33.96
CA GLN A 78 -5.64 16.31 34.11
C GLN A 78 -5.21 15.28 35.16
N GLN A 79 -6.18 14.50 35.67
CA GLN A 79 -5.93 13.33 36.53
C GLN A 79 -6.40 12.04 35.83
N PRO A 80 -5.65 10.93 35.93
CA PRO A 80 -4.36 10.79 36.59
C PRO A 80 -3.25 11.57 35.86
N ARG A 81 -2.31 12.14 36.62
CA ARG A 81 -1.24 12.99 36.06
C ARG A 81 -0.25 12.22 35.17
N GLN A 82 -0.18 10.90 35.32
CA GLN A 82 0.71 10.04 34.55
C GLN A 82 -0.08 8.81 34.08
N VAL A 83 0.06 8.50 32.80
CA VAL A 83 -0.45 7.26 32.20
C VAL A 83 0.61 6.64 31.32
N ARG A 84 0.59 5.32 31.20
CA ARG A 84 1.46 4.58 30.28
C ARG A 84 0.61 4.01 29.16
N ILE A 85 0.85 4.47 27.94
CA ILE A 85 0.08 4.13 26.75
C ILE A 85 0.90 3.18 25.88
N GLY A 86 0.29 2.06 25.49
CA GLY A 86 0.87 1.13 24.51
C GLY A 86 0.44 1.53 23.10
N VAL A 87 1.41 1.84 22.24
CA VAL A 87 1.17 2.29 20.86
C VAL A 87 1.81 1.33 19.89
N SER A 88 1.04 0.84 18.91
CA SER A 88 1.57 0.05 17.79
C SER A 88 1.85 0.96 16.60
N VAL A 89 3.13 1.12 16.25
CA VAL A 89 3.55 1.92 15.09
C VAL A 89 4.29 1.06 14.08
N ASN A 90 4.31 1.47 12.82
CA ASN A 90 5.19 0.86 11.83
C ASN A 90 6.66 1.08 12.24
N GLN A 91 7.53 0.09 12.08
CA GLN A 91 8.96 0.24 12.31
C GLN A 91 9.61 1.37 11.50
N ALA A 92 9.06 1.69 10.33
CA ALA A 92 9.50 2.80 9.49
C ALA A 92 8.78 4.13 9.79
N ALA A 93 7.89 4.17 10.79
CA ALA A 93 7.15 5.37 11.18
C ALA A 93 8.10 6.44 11.73
N ASN A 94 7.73 7.70 11.49
CA ASN A 94 8.42 8.84 12.07
C ASN A 94 7.72 9.35 13.35
N ILE A 95 8.34 10.34 14.01
CA ILE A 95 7.81 10.94 15.25
C ILE A 95 6.45 11.62 15.03
N LYS A 96 6.15 12.11 13.81
CA LYS A 96 4.88 12.75 13.48
C LYS A 96 3.72 11.75 13.59
N GLU A 97 3.89 10.56 13.02
CA GLU A 97 2.89 9.48 13.12
C GLU A 97 2.65 9.06 14.56
N LEU A 98 3.73 8.92 15.36
CA LEU A 98 3.59 8.62 16.79
C LEU A 98 2.79 9.71 17.52
N ARG A 99 3.04 10.98 17.21
CA ARG A 99 2.36 12.13 17.81
C ARG A 99 0.89 12.19 17.39
N GLU A 100 0.56 11.88 16.13
CA GLU A 100 -0.83 11.79 15.65
C GLU A 100 -1.62 10.71 16.41
N ILE A 101 -1.01 9.54 16.65
CA ILE A 101 -1.65 8.46 17.40
C ILE A 101 -1.86 8.86 18.87
N LEU A 102 -0.84 9.44 19.50
CA LEU A 102 -0.96 9.92 20.89
C LEU A 102 -1.98 11.05 21.00
N ALA A 103 -2.08 11.95 20.02
CA ALA A 103 -3.07 13.03 20.02
C ALA A 103 -4.49 12.48 19.95
N SER A 104 -4.71 11.46 19.11
CA SER A 104 -6.00 10.76 19.03
C SER A 104 -6.37 10.04 20.32
N ASP A 105 -5.40 9.46 21.04
CA ASP A 105 -5.66 8.66 22.25
C ASP A 105 -5.82 9.54 23.51
N THR A 106 -5.05 10.63 23.60
CA THR A 106 -5.03 11.53 24.77
C THR A 106 -5.96 12.73 24.65
N GLY A 107 -6.43 13.05 23.44
CA GLY A 107 -7.23 14.26 23.16
C GLY A 107 -6.44 15.57 23.27
N ILE A 108 -5.11 15.51 23.39
CA ILE A 108 -4.23 16.68 23.36
C ILE A 108 -3.87 16.97 21.90
N GLU A 109 -3.89 18.24 21.50
CA GLU A 109 -3.46 18.65 20.17
C GLU A 109 -1.94 18.47 20.00
N GLU A 110 -1.49 18.05 18.82
CA GLU A 110 -0.07 17.82 18.51
C GLU A 110 0.84 19.00 18.89
N GLY A 111 0.37 20.24 18.71
CA GLY A 111 1.14 21.46 19.03
C GLY A 111 1.37 21.69 20.52
N HIS A 112 0.60 21.04 21.38
CA HIS A 112 0.73 21.09 22.84
C HIS A 112 1.46 19.88 23.42
N MET A 113 2.05 19.03 22.56
CA MET A 113 2.83 17.87 22.97
C MET A 113 4.33 18.13 22.86
N LEU A 114 5.06 17.79 23.92
CA LEU A 114 6.51 17.68 23.90
C LEU A 114 6.89 16.20 24.07
N LEU A 115 7.57 15.64 23.06
CA LEU A 115 8.13 14.29 23.14
C LEU A 115 9.62 14.40 23.46
N THR A 116 10.09 13.58 24.39
CA THR A 116 11.50 13.45 24.79
C THR A 116 11.79 11.99 25.07
N GLU A 117 13.04 11.59 24.88
CA GLU A 117 13.52 10.28 25.26
C GLU A 117 14.13 10.34 26.66
N VAL A 118 13.77 9.38 27.51
CA VAL A 118 14.32 9.28 28.87
C VAL A 118 15.34 8.15 28.89
N HIS A 119 16.59 8.50 29.15
CA HIS A 119 17.70 7.59 29.39
C HIS A 119 18.02 7.53 30.88
N ASP A 120 18.80 6.55 31.31
CA ASP A 120 19.24 6.43 32.71
C ASP A 120 20.02 7.68 33.20
N GLU A 121 20.63 8.43 32.27
CA GLU A 121 21.36 9.67 32.55
C GLU A 121 20.52 10.95 32.46
N GLY A 122 19.24 10.88 32.05
CA GLY A 122 18.34 12.05 31.98
C GLY A 122 17.49 12.14 30.71
N PHE A 123 17.04 13.36 30.38
CA PHE A 123 16.21 13.66 29.21
C PHE A 123 17.07 14.11 28.03
N HIS A 124 16.85 13.52 26.85
CA HIS A 124 17.44 13.92 25.58
C HIS A 124 16.37 14.43 24.60
#